data_AF-A0A956W0E8-F1
#
_entry.id   AF-A0A956W0E8-F1
#
_cell.length_a   1.000
_cell.length_b   1.000
_cell.length_c   1.000
_cell.angle_alpha   90.00
_cell.angle_beta   90.00
_cell.angle_gamma   90.00
#
_symmetry.space_group_name_H-M   'P 1'
#
loop_
_entity.id
_entity.type
_entity.pdbx_description
1 polymer ?
#
loop_
_entity_poly.entity_id
_entity_poly.type
_entity_poly.pdbx_seq_one_letter_code
_entity_poly.pdbx_strand_id
1 'polypeptide(L)' 'MGDEFRDFTLAAVQAAPVYMDRDASIDKACTLIDEAGAKGADLAVFGETWVPGYVSFARFTGHPMAYTALQRLVTNGV' A
#
# COMPACT_ATOMS: atom_id res chain seq x y z
N MET A 1 27.18 -22.78 15.27
CA MET A 1 27.00 -21.32 15.10
C MET A 1 25.50 -21.12 14.98
N GLY A 2 24.90 -20.43 15.94
CA GLY A 2 23.50 -20.03 15.87
C GLY A 2 23.40 -18.63 15.25
N ASP A 3 22.28 -18.33 14.63
CA ASP A 3 22.01 -16.99 14.12
C ASP A 3 21.94 -15.97 15.27
N GLU A 4 22.56 -14.81 15.11
CA GLU A 4 22.35 -13.65 15.98
C GLU A 4 21.16 -12.83 15.47
N PHE A 5 20.14 -12.69 16.29
CA PHE A 5 18.99 -11.83 16.00
C PHE A 5 19.12 -10.51 16.77
N ARG A 6 18.88 -9.38 16.09
CA ARG A 6 18.83 -8.05 16.70
C ARG A 6 17.38 -7.66 16.98
N ASP A 7 17.16 -7.00 18.10
CA ASP A 7 15.88 -6.33 18.38
C ASP A 7 15.65 -5.22 17.34
N PHE A 8 14.38 -5.04 16.93
CA PHE A 8 13.98 -3.97 16.02
C PHE A 8 12.55 -3.52 16.33
N THR A 9 12.24 -2.28 15.95
CA THR A 9 10.92 -1.66 16.08
C THR A 9 10.19 -1.66 14.75
N LEU A 10 8.98 -2.23 14.72
CA LEU A 10 8.13 -2.28 13.54
C LEU A 10 6.97 -1.28 13.63
N ALA A 11 6.73 -0.54 12.55
CA ALA A 11 5.52 0.26 12.33
C ALA A 11 4.58 -0.45 11.35
N ALA A 12 3.41 -0.87 11.83
CA ALA A 12 2.32 -1.32 10.97
C ALA A 12 1.51 -0.10 10.49
N VAL A 13 1.63 0.25 9.21
CA VAL A 13 0.99 1.45 8.64
C VAL A 13 -0.45 1.13 8.27
N GLN A 14 -1.38 1.62 9.10
CA GLN A 14 -2.82 1.54 8.84
C GLN A 14 -3.32 2.86 8.23
N ALA A 15 -3.20 2.97 6.91
CA ALA A 15 -3.72 4.08 6.13
C ALA A 15 -4.31 3.57 4.80
N ALA A 16 -5.22 4.31 4.19
CA ALA A 16 -5.65 4.04 2.81
C ALA A 16 -4.64 4.61 1.80
N PRO A 17 -4.40 3.98 0.65
CA PRO A 17 -3.65 4.58 -0.44
C PRO A 17 -4.44 5.72 -1.11
N VAL A 18 -3.82 6.42 -2.06
CA VAL A 18 -4.57 7.25 -3.01
C VAL A 18 -5.13 6.31 -4.06
N TYR A 19 -6.38 5.90 -3.85
CA TYR A 19 -6.95 4.74 -4.57
C TYR A 19 -6.92 4.92 -6.08
N MET A 20 -6.35 3.93 -6.79
CA MET A 20 -6.17 3.96 -8.25
C MET A 20 -5.31 5.15 -8.74
N ASP A 21 -4.35 5.59 -7.93
CA ASP A 21 -3.30 6.53 -8.33
C ASP A 21 -1.96 6.03 -7.76
N ARG A 22 -1.14 5.45 -8.63
CA ARG A 22 0.14 4.83 -8.26
C ARG A 22 1.11 5.87 -7.70
N ASP A 23 1.31 6.95 -8.43
CA ASP A 23 2.36 7.92 -8.12
C ASP A 23 2.00 8.69 -6.84
N ALA A 24 0.74 9.13 -6.69
CA ALA A 24 0.29 9.76 -5.45
C ALA A 24 0.28 8.80 -4.25
N SER A 25 0.04 7.50 -4.47
CA SER A 25 0.20 6.48 -3.43
C SER A 25 1.65 6.29 -3.02
N ILE A 26 2.59 6.30 -3.96
CA ILE A 26 4.03 6.20 -3.66
C ILE A 26 4.48 7.42 -2.85
N ASP A 27 4.11 8.63 -3.25
CA ASP A 27 4.45 9.85 -2.50
C ASP A 27 3.92 9.80 -1.06
N LYS A 28 2.68 9.31 -0.90
CA LYS A 28 2.08 9.07 0.42
C LYS A 28 2.82 7.99 1.21
N ALA A 29 3.24 6.91 0.58
CA ALA A 29 4.01 5.86 1.24
C ALA A 29 5.34 6.38 1.76
N CYS A 30 6.07 7.16 0.95
CA CYS A 30 7.32 7.81 1.37
C CYS A 30 7.11 8.70 2.61
N THR A 31 6.06 9.53 2.59
CA THR A 31 5.72 10.38 3.74
C THR A 31 5.45 9.57 5.01
N LEU A 32 4.68 8.48 4.89
CA LEU A 32 4.35 7.60 6.03
C LEU A 32 5.57 6.83 6.55
N ILE A 33 6.51 6.46 5.66
CA ILE A 33 7.79 5.84 6.03
C ILE A 33 8.64 6.84 6.81
N ASP A 34 8.74 8.10 6.36
CA ASP A 34 9.48 9.15 7.05
C ASP A 34 8.89 9.42 8.45
N GLU A 35 7.56 9.46 8.56
CA GLU A 35 6.88 9.58 9.86
C GLU A 35 7.15 8.39 10.80
N ALA A 36 7.21 7.16 10.27
CA ALA A 36 7.53 5.97 11.04
C ALA A 36 8.98 6.01 11.53
N GLY A 37 9.92 6.38 10.66
CA GLY A 37 11.33 6.57 11.01
C GLY A 37 11.53 7.66 12.07
N ALA A 38 10.82 8.78 11.97
CA ALA A 38 10.84 9.85 12.97
C ALA A 38 10.32 9.39 14.35
N LYS A 39 9.52 8.33 14.40
CA LYS A 39 9.03 7.68 15.63
C LYS A 39 9.92 6.52 16.12
N GLY A 40 11.06 6.29 15.46
CA GLY A 40 12.03 5.27 15.84
C GLY A 40 11.76 3.87 15.28
N ALA A 41 10.94 3.73 14.22
CA ALA A 41 10.75 2.45 13.56
C ALA A 41 11.95 2.11 12.65
N ASP A 42 12.42 0.86 12.73
CA ASP A 42 13.42 0.28 11.83
C ASP A 42 12.79 -0.28 10.56
N LEU A 43 11.51 -0.65 10.63
CA LEU A 43 10.75 -1.23 9.52
C LEU A 43 9.31 -0.72 9.51
N ALA A 44 8.88 -0.16 8.39
CA ALA A 44 7.48 0.18 8.13
C ALA A 44 6.86 -0.83 7.16
N VAL A 45 5.68 -1.36 7.50
CA VAL A 45 4.96 -2.34 6.66
C VAL A 45 3.56 -1.83 6.30
N PHE A 46 3.13 -2.14 5.09
CA PHE A 46 1.83 -1.75 4.54
C PHE A 46 0.95 -2.97 4.30
N GLY A 47 -0.35 -2.74 4.08
CA GLY A 47 -1.29 -3.79 3.72
C GLY A 47 -0.99 -4.43 2.35
N GLU A 48 -1.59 -5.59 2.10
CA GLU A 48 -1.48 -6.30 0.83
C GLU A 48 -1.96 -5.40 -0.33
N THR A 49 -1.21 -5.37 -1.44
CA THR A 49 -1.53 -4.59 -2.66
C THR A 49 -1.76 -3.09 -2.44
N TRP A 50 -1.13 -2.51 -1.40
CA TRP A 50 -1.42 -1.13 -1.00
C TRP A 50 -1.17 -0.10 -2.12
N VAL A 51 -0.20 -0.33 -3.01
CA VAL A 51 0.03 0.53 -4.18
C VAL A 51 -0.64 -0.07 -5.42
N PRO A 52 -1.58 0.64 -6.09
CA PRO A 52 -2.32 1.84 -5.64
C PRO A 52 -3.55 1.49 -4.79
N GLY A 53 -3.74 0.22 -4.44
CA GLY A 53 -4.82 -0.26 -3.60
C GLY A 53 -5.45 -1.55 -4.09
N TYR A 54 -6.02 -2.31 -3.15
CA TYR A 54 -6.61 -3.62 -3.41
C TYR A 54 -7.78 -3.57 -4.39
N VAL A 55 -7.85 -4.59 -5.24
CA VAL A 55 -8.83 -4.74 -6.33
C VAL A 55 -10.19 -5.20 -5.82
N SER A 56 -10.72 -4.52 -4.80
CA SER A 56 -11.92 -4.96 -4.09
C SER A 56 -13.17 -5.06 -4.99
N PHE A 57 -13.20 -4.32 -6.09
CA PHE A 57 -14.28 -4.35 -7.08
C PHE A 57 -14.29 -5.62 -7.94
N ALA A 58 -13.19 -6.38 -8.00
CA ALA A 58 -13.10 -7.62 -8.79
C ALA A 58 -14.12 -8.68 -8.34
N ARG A 59 -14.62 -8.60 -7.10
CA ARG A 59 -15.71 -9.47 -6.61
C ARG A 59 -17.08 -9.18 -7.26
N PHE A 60 -17.22 -8.07 -7.98
CA PHE A 60 -18.47 -7.61 -8.60
C PHE A 60 -18.41 -7.66 -10.13
N THR A 61 -17.94 -8.76 -10.71
CA THR A 61 -17.72 -8.91 -12.16
C THR A 61 -18.95 -8.63 -13.03
N GLY A 62 -20.16 -8.83 -12.51
CA GLY A 62 -21.42 -8.52 -13.22
C GLY A 62 -21.89 -7.06 -13.13
N HIS A 63 -21.22 -6.21 -12.36
CA HIS A 63 -21.62 -4.82 -12.18
C HIS A 63 -21.12 -3.95 -13.35
N PRO A 64 -21.95 -3.06 -13.95
CA PRO A 64 -21.55 -2.24 -15.10
C PRO A 64 -20.27 -1.41 -14.87
N MET A 65 -20.04 -0.99 -13.63
CA MET A 65 -18.84 -0.24 -13.25
C MET A 65 -17.57 -1.06 -13.08
N ALA A 66 -17.64 -2.39 -13.06
CA ALA A 66 -16.46 -3.24 -12.84
C ALA A 66 -15.44 -3.07 -13.97
N TYR A 67 -15.90 -2.97 -15.22
CA TYR A 67 -15.04 -2.74 -16.37
C TYR A 67 -14.38 -1.36 -16.32
N THR A 68 -15.13 -0.31 -16.00
CA THR A 68 -14.61 1.06 -15.84
C THR A 68 -13.59 1.15 -14.70
N ALA A 69 -13.86 0.46 -13.58
CA ALA A 69 -12.93 0.39 -12.45
C ALA A 69 -11.63 -0.35 -12.82
N LEU A 70 -11.74 -1.44 -13.58
CA LEU A 70 -10.58 -2.16 -14.11
C LEU A 70 -9.77 -1.28 -15.06
N GLN A 71 -10.42 -0.57 -15.98
CA GLN A 71 -9.74 0.36 -16.89
C GLN A 71 -8.96 1.42 -16.12
N ARG A 72 -9.58 2.06 -15.12
CA ARG A 72 -8.89 3.06 -14.27
C ARG A 72 -7.70 2.47 -13.51
N LEU A 73 -7.85 1.27 -12.97
CA LEU A 73 -6.74 0.58 -12.31
C LEU A 73 -5.59 0.31 -13.29
N VAL A 74 -5.88 -0.15 -14.51
CA VAL A 74 -4.85 -0.43 -15.51
C VAL A 74 -4.14 0.85 -15.97
N THR A 75 -4.87 1.96 -16.12
CA THR A 75 -4.29 3.21 -16.63
C THR A 75 -3.52 3.99 -15.58
N ASN A 76 -3.92 3.91 -14.31
CA ASN A 76 -3.39 4.78 -13.25
C ASN A 76 -2.68 4.01 -12.14
N GLY A 77 -2.80 2.68 -12.15
CA GLY A 77 -2.39 1.81 -11.06
C GLY A 77 -1.31 0.80 -11.37
N VAL A 78 -0.91 0.68 -12.64
CA VAL A 78 0.16 -0.22 -13.10
C VAL A 78 1.33 0.62 -13.59
#